data_AF-A0AAD2ELL8-F1
#
_entry.id   AF-A0AAD2ELL8-F1
#
_cell.length_a   1.000
_cell.length_b   1.000
_cell.length_c   1.000
_cell.angle_alpha   90.00
_cell.angle_beta   90.00
_cell.angle_gamma   90.00
#
_symmetry.space_group_name_H-M   'P 1'
#
loop_
_entity.id
_entity.type
_entity.pdbx_description
1 polymer ?
#
loop_
_entity_poly.entity_id
_entity_poly.type
_entity_poly.pdbx_seq_one_letter_code
_entity_poly.pdbx_strand_id
1 'polypeptide(L)'
;MSNAQTEFPTAEPVAEAAMEAPPARKRPRPGERRVQILQTLAGMLEHPRGEKITTAGLAAKLDVSEAALYRHFASKAQMYEGLIEFIEQTVFGLINQITLREEHGLRQAHAIAHMLLSLPTRTPA
;
A
#
# COMPACT_ATOMS: atom_id res chain seq x y z
N MET A 1 -81.02 5.73 9.92
CA MET A 1 -80.01 5.13 10.82
C MET A 1 -78.83 4.75 9.93
N SER A 2 -77.83 5.63 9.84
CA SER A 2 -76.55 5.48 10.55
C SER A 2 -75.85 4.15 10.21
N ASN A 3 -74.89 4.15 9.28
CA ASN A 3 -73.49 4.28 9.67
C ASN A 3 -72.59 4.46 8.44
N ALA A 4 -71.62 5.35 8.59
CA ALA A 4 -70.49 5.51 7.70
C ALA A 4 -69.47 4.39 7.96
N GLN A 5 -68.87 3.84 6.91
CA GLN A 5 -67.47 3.43 6.98
C GLN A 5 -66.85 3.44 5.59
N THR A 6 -65.94 4.40 5.43
CA THR A 6 -65.01 4.59 4.32
C THR A 6 -64.02 3.42 4.31
N GLU A 7 -64.07 2.58 3.28
CA GLU A 7 -63.04 1.57 3.03
C GLU A 7 -61.90 2.23 2.25
N PHE A 8 -60.78 2.45 2.93
CA PHE A 8 -59.52 2.89 2.33
C PHE A 8 -58.90 1.73 1.54
N PRO A 9 -58.32 1.98 0.35
CA PRO A 9 -57.63 0.92 -0.39
C PRO A 9 -56.35 0.54 0.36
N THR A 10 -56.15 -0.77 0.57
CA THR A 10 -54.94 -1.35 1.13
C THR A 10 -53.75 -1.03 0.23
N ALA A 11 -52.88 -0.12 0.68
CA ALA A 11 -51.58 0.11 0.08
C ALA A 11 -50.70 -1.14 0.29
N GLU A 12 -50.14 -1.63 -0.80
CA GLU A 12 -49.13 -2.69 -0.83
C GLU A 12 -47.95 -2.35 0.10
N PRO A 13 -47.30 -3.35 0.72
CA PRO A 13 -46.15 -3.09 1.57
C PRO A 13 -45.02 -2.57 0.68
N VAL A 14 -44.65 -1.30 0.88
CA VAL A 14 -43.43 -0.74 0.30
C VAL A 14 -42.28 -1.56 0.86
N ALA A 15 -41.66 -2.36 -0.01
CA ALA A 15 -40.48 -3.14 0.29
C ALA A 15 -39.42 -2.19 0.87
N GLU A 16 -39.16 -2.38 2.17
CA GLU A 16 -38.12 -1.68 2.90
C GLU A 16 -36.78 -2.08 2.27
N ALA A 17 -36.27 -1.20 1.41
CA ALA A 17 -34.96 -1.34 0.80
C ALA A 17 -33.93 -1.31 1.93
N ALA A 18 -33.53 -2.49 2.37
CA ALA A 18 -32.39 -2.68 3.24
C ALA A 18 -31.18 -2.00 2.59
N MET A 19 -30.80 -0.83 3.12
CA MET A 19 -29.51 -0.22 2.82
C MET A 19 -28.44 -1.19 3.31
N GLU A 20 -27.90 -1.99 2.39
CA GLU A 20 -26.66 -2.72 2.62
C GLU A 20 -25.56 -1.69 2.91
N ALA A 21 -25.11 -1.68 4.17
CA ALA A 21 -23.96 -0.89 4.58
C ALA A 21 -22.73 -1.30 3.75
N PRO A 22 -21.89 -0.34 3.31
CA PRO A 22 -20.72 -0.65 2.51
C PRO A 22 -19.76 -1.56 3.29
N PRO A 23 -19.07 -2.51 2.62
CA PRO A 23 -18.21 -3.47 3.29
C PRO A 23 -17.10 -2.74 4.05
N ALA A 24 -17.03 -2.98 5.36
CA ALA A 24 -15.99 -2.43 6.21
C ALA A 24 -14.61 -2.84 5.66
N ARG A 25 -13.87 -1.85 5.14
CA ARG A 25 -12.50 -2.04 4.63
C ARG A 25 -11.69 -2.75 5.72
N LYS A 26 -11.29 -4.00 5.47
CA LYS A 26 -10.46 -4.80 6.38
C LYS A 26 -9.19 -3.99 6.66
N ARG A 27 -9.00 -3.62 7.93
CA ARG A 27 -7.80 -2.88 8.37
C ARG A 27 -6.58 -3.76 8.08
N PRO A 28 -5.58 -3.25 7.32
CA PRO A 28 -4.32 -3.97 7.09
C PRO A 28 -3.65 -4.30 8.42
N ARG A 29 -2.95 -5.43 8.50
CA ARG A 29 -2.25 -5.83 9.72
C ARG A 29 -1.16 -4.80 10.08
N PRO A 30 -0.87 -4.57 11.37
CA PRO A 30 0.23 -3.70 11.77
C PRO A 30 1.55 -4.27 11.21
N GLY A 31 2.16 -3.57 10.26
CA GLY A 31 3.35 -4.00 9.51
C GLY A 31 3.16 -3.94 8.00
N GLU A 32 2.06 -4.50 7.48
CA GLU A 32 1.72 -4.44 6.04
C GLU A 32 1.59 -2.99 5.57
N ARG A 33 1.00 -2.13 6.41
CA ARG A 33 0.86 -0.72 6.10
C ARG A 33 2.20 0.02 6.03
N ARG A 34 3.17 -0.32 6.89
CA ARG A 34 4.52 0.30 6.87
C ARG A 34 5.20 -0.02 5.53
N VAL A 35 5.15 -1.29 5.11
CA VAL A 35 5.73 -1.74 3.83
C VAL A 35 5.05 -1.05 2.65
N GLN A 36 3.71 -0.97 2.64
CA GLN A 36 2.97 -0.28 1.58
C GLN A 36 3.36 1.20 1.43
N ILE A 37 3.59 1.90 2.56
CA ILE A 37 4.07 3.29 2.55
C ILE A 37 5.46 3.37 1.89
N LEU A 38 6.39 2.49 2.28
CA LEU A 38 7.75 2.48 1.73
C LEU A 38 7.77 2.14 0.23
N GLN A 39 6.97 1.17 -0.20
CA GLN A 39 6.82 0.82 -1.62
C GLN A 39 6.27 2.00 -2.43
N THR A 40 5.25 2.69 -1.92
CA THR A 40 4.67 3.86 -2.60
C THR A 40 5.68 5.01 -2.67
N LEU A 41 6.44 5.25 -1.59
CA LEU A 41 7.50 6.25 -1.57
C LEU A 41 8.61 5.91 -2.58
N ALA A 42 9.02 4.64 -2.67
CA ALA A 42 9.99 4.18 -3.66
C ALA A 42 9.52 4.45 -5.10
N GLY A 43 8.26 4.12 -5.42
CA GLY A 43 7.69 4.38 -6.74
C GLY A 43 7.59 5.87 -7.07
N MET A 44 7.30 6.71 -6.08
CA MET A 44 7.33 8.17 -6.26
C MET A 44 8.74 8.70 -6.56
N LEU A 45 9.78 8.09 -5.97
CA LEU A 45 11.18 8.47 -6.17
C LEU A 45 11.75 8.00 -7.52
N GLU A 46 11.27 6.87 -8.03
CA GLU A 46 11.67 6.33 -9.34
C GLU A 46 11.12 7.19 -10.50
N HIS A 47 9.89 7.68 -10.36
CA HIS A 47 9.22 8.47 -11.38
C HIS A 47 8.82 9.86 -10.86
N PRO A 48 9.79 10.74 -10.56
CA PRO A 48 9.48 12.12 -10.23
C PRO A 48 9.03 12.80 -11.52
N ARG A 49 7.72 12.86 -11.78
CA ARG A 49 7.10 13.51 -12.96
C ARG A 49 7.26 15.04 -12.94
N GLY A 50 8.46 15.55 -12.63
CA GLY A 50 8.75 16.96 -12.36
C GLY A 50 8.19 17.47 -11.03
N GLU A 51 7.47 16.64 -10.27
CA GLU A 51 6.84 17.01 -9.02
C GLU A 51 7.75 16.73 -7.82
N LYS A 52 7.78 17.68 -6.86
CA LYS A 52 8.48 17.50 -5.59
C LYS A 52 7.80 16.40 -4.78
N ILE A 53 8.60 15.48 -4.24
CA ILE A 53 8.12 14.44 -3.33
C ILE A 53 7.74 15.08 -1.99
N THR A 54 6.44 15.08 -1.70
CA THR A 54 5.87 15.63 -0.45
C THR A 54 5.14 14.55 0.33
N THR A 55 5.12 14.67 1.65
CA THR A 55 4.37 13.79 2.55
C THR A 55 2.87 13.86 2.28
N ALA A 56 2.36 15.05 1.95
CA ALA A 56 0.98 15.23 1.49
C ALA A 56 0.68 14.45 0.20
N GLY A 57 1.57 14.51 -0.80
CA GLY A 57 1.42 13.74 -2.05
C GLY A 57 1.47 12.23 -1.84
N LEU A 58 2.33 11.76 -0.92
CA LEU A 58 2.39 10.36 -0.52
C LEU A 58 1.09 9.90 0.16
N ALA A 59 0.56 10.72 1.08
CA ALA A 59 -0.72 10.45 1.76
C ALA A 59 -1.89 10.36 0.76
N ALA A 60 -1.93 11.28 -0.21
CA ALA A 60 -2.93 11.30 -1.27
C ALA A 60 -2.90 10.03 -2.12
N LYS A 61 -1.72 9.56 -2.53
CA LYS A 61 -1.56 8.29 -3.28
C LYS A 61 -2.03 7.05 -2.50
N LEU A 62 -2.00 7.12 -1.17
CA LEU A 62 -2.35 6.04 -0.26
C LEU A 62 -3.77 6.11 0.31
N ASP A 63 -4.58 7.09 -0.14
CA ASP A 63 -5.95 7.37 0.33
C ASP A 63 -6.03 7.53 1.87
N VAL A 64 -5.07 8.28 2.45
CA VAL A 64 -5.02 8.56 3.90
C VAL A 64 -4.61 9.99 4.21
N SER A 65 -4.86 10.42 5.45
CA SER A 65 -4.35 11.71 5.94
C SER A 65 -2.84 11.67 6.21
N GLU A 66 -2.19 12.82 6.11
CA GLU A 66 -0.76 12.95 6.45
C GLU A 66 -0.49 12.57 7.92
N ALA A 67 -1.41 12.93 8.82
CA ALA A 67 -1.35 12.53 10.23
C ALA A 67 -1.37 11.01 10.42
N ALA A 68 -2.01 10.24 9.53
CA ALA A 68 -2.00 8.78 9.59
C ALA A 68 -0.64 8.19 9.16
N LEU A 69 0.10 8.85 8.26
CA LEU A 69 1.49 8.45 7.94
C LEU A 69 2.39 8.57 9.17
N TYR A 70 2.25 9.67 9.92
CA TYR A 70 3.08 9.90 11.11
C TYR A 70 2.82 8.91 12.25
N ARG A 71 1.73 8.14 12.23
CA ARG A 71 1.52 7.02 13.17
C ARG A 71 2.45 5.84 12.92
N HIS A 72 2.97 5.70 11.68
CA HIS A 72 3.90 4.65 11.30
C HIS A 72 5.35 5.13 11.27
N PHE A 73 5.57 6.42 11.01
CA PHE A 73 6.90 7.04 10.96
C PHE A 73 6.89 8.33 11.77
N ALA A 74 7.68 8.41 12.84
CA ALA A 74 7.67 9.58 13.72
C ALA A 74 8.10 10.89 13.03
N SER A 75 8.81 10.80 11.90
CA SER A 75 9.25 11.94 11.12
C SER A 75 9.45 11.56 9.65
N LYS A 76 9.61 12.57 8.80
CA LYS A 76 10.04 12.36 7.41
C LYS A 76 11.38 11.63 7.34
N ALA A 77 12.36 11.98 8.19
CA ALA A 77 13.67 11.32 8.21
C ALA A 77 13.55 9.82 8.51
N GLN A 78 12.75 9.44 9.52
CA GLN A 78 12.48 8.05 9.87
C GLN A 78 11.81 7.26 8.73
N MET A 79 11.04 7.94 7.88
CA MET A 79 10.46 7.32 6.68
C MET A 79 11.53 6.97 5.64
N TYR A 80 12.51 7.85 5.42
CA TYR A 80 13.62 7.58 4.50
C TYR A 80 14.62 6.57 5.07
N GLU A 81 14.90 6.60 6.38
CA GLU A 81 15.69 5.56 7.05
C GLU A 81 15.02 4.19 6.90
N GLY A 82 13.70 4.11 7.13
CA GLY A 82 12.94 2.89 6.90
C GLY A 82 12.94 2.43 5.44
N LEU A 83 12.99 3.36 4.48
CA LEU A 83 13.12 3.03 3.06
C LEU A 83 14.50 2.45 2.74
N ILE A 84 15.56 3.03 3.28
CA ILE A 84 16.93 2.52 3.11
C ILE A 84 17.03 1.12 3.70
N GLU A 85 16.56 0.93 4.94
CA GLU A 85 16.51 -0.38 5.60
C GLU A 85 15.74 -1.42 4.76
N PHE A 86 14.61 -1.03 4.18
CA PHE A 86 13.82 -1.91 3.31
C PHE A 86 14.59 -2.31 2.04
N ILE A 87 15.30 -1.37 1.41
CA ILE A 87 16.14 -1.65 0.24
C ILE A 87 17.31 -2.56 0.64
N GLU A 88 17.99 -2.30 1.75
CA GLU A 88 19.08 -3.12 2.27
C GLU A 88 18.63 -4.57 2.52
N GLN A 89 17.51 -4.76 3.22
CA GLN A 89 16.95 -6.10 3.48
C GLN A 89 16.64 -6.82 2.17
N THR A 90 16.13 -6.12 1.16
CA THR A 90 15.83 -6.69 -0.16
C THR A 90 17.12 -7.10 -0.88
N VAL A 91 18.10 -6.20 -0.97
CA VAL A 91 19.37 -6.44 -1.67
C VAL A 91 20.18 -7.53 -0.98
N PHE A 92 20.36 -7.46 0.34
CA PHE A 92 21.07 -8.49 1.10
C PHE A 92 20.34 -9.83 1.07
N GLY A 93 19.00 -9.83 1.08
CA GLY A 93 18.22 -11.04 0.88
C GLY A 93 18.52 -11.72 -0.45
N LEU A 94 18.58 -10.95 -1.54
CA LEU A 94 18.92 -11.47 -2.87
C LEU A 94 20.38 -11.94 -2.96
N ILE A 95 21.32 -11.19 -2.38
CA ILE A 95 22.73 -11.58 -2.31
C ILE A 95 22.88 -12.90 -1.57
N ASN A 96 22.22 -13.06 -0.42
CA ASN A 96 22.24 -14.30 0.36
C ASN A 96 21.65 -15.48 -0.41
N GLN A 97 20.61 -15.27 -1.22
CA GLN A 97 20.09 -16.31 -2.09
C GLN A 97 21.08 -16.73 -3.19
N ILE A 98 21.85 -15.78 -3.73
CA ILE A 98 22.89 -16.07 -4.72
C ILE A 98 24.03 -16.86 -4.07
N THR A 99 24.51 -16.43 -2.91
CA THR A 99 25.62 -17.10 -2.21
C THR A 99 25.27 -18.50 -1.74
N LEU A 100 23.99 -18.76 -1.42
CA LEU A 100 23.51 -20.11 -1.08
C LEU A 100 23.36 -21.05 -2.30
N ARG A 101 23.24 -20.52 -3.51
CA ARG A 101 23.00 -21.31 -4.73
C ARG A 101 24.25 -21.54 -5.58
N GLU A 102 25.20 -20.64 -5.52
CA GLU A 102 26.44 -20.70 -6.30
C GLU A 102 27.63 -20.80 -5.38
N GLU A 103 28.45 -21.84 -5.53
CA GLU A 103 29.60 -22.08 -4.63
C GLU A 103 30.87 -21.36 -5.10
N HIS A 104 31.00 -21.06 -6.40
CA HIS A 104 32.21 -20.44 -6.92
C HIS A 104 32.17 -18.92 -6.78
N GLY A 105 33.10 -18.34 -6.02
CA GLY A 105 33.12 -16.91 -5.70
C GLY A 105 33.10 -15.97 -6.90
N LEU A 106 33.79 -16.29 -8.01
CA LEU A 106 33.72 -15.48 -9.24
C LEU A 106 32.32 -15.49 -9.87
N ARG A 107 31.63 -16.65 -9.84
CA ARG A 107 30.26 -16.75 -10.37
C ARG A 107 29.26 -16.07 -9.45
N GLN A 108 29.47 -16.13 -8.12
CA GLN A 108 28.70 -15.33 -7.16
C GLN A 108 28.84 -13.82 -7.46
N ALA A 109 30.07 -13.31 -7.61
CA ALA A 109 30.32 -11.90 -7.89
C ALA A 109 29.65 -11.45 -9.20
N HIS A 110 29.76 -12.27 -10.26
CA HIS A 110 29.09 -11.98 -11.53
C HIS A 110 27.56 -11.97 -11.39
N ALA A 111 26.98 -12.94 -10.68
CA ALA A 111 25.53 -13.00 -10.44
C ALA A 111 25.03 -11.82 -9.58
N ILE A 112 25.79 -11.41 -8.56
CA ILE A 112 25.47 -10.23 -7.74
C ILE A 112 25.52 -8.96 -8.59
N ALA A 113 26.58 -8.76 -9.38
CA ALA A 113 26.69 -7.61 -10.27
C ALA A 113 25.54 -7.56 -11.28
N HIS A 114 25.22 -8.69 -11.91
CA HIS A 114 24.09 -8.79 -12.83
C HIS A 114 22.76 -8.49 -12.13
N MET A 115 22.55 -9.00 -10.91
CA MET A 115 21.35 -8.72 -10.11
C MET A 115 21.22 -7.21 -9.83
N LEU A 116 22.29 -6.55 -9.37
CA LEU A 116 22.30 -5.10 -9.09
C LEU A 116 22.00 -4.27 -10.33
N LEU A 117 22.59 -4.62 -11.49
CA LEU A 117 22.31 -3.95 -12.76
C LEU A 117 20.88 -4.18 -13.26
N SER A 118 20.25 -5.29 -12.87
CA SER A 118 18.86 -5.60 -13.20
C SER A 118 17.83 -5.04 -12.21
N LEU A 119 18.26 -4.45 -11.08
CA LEU A 119 17.32 -3.89 -10.10
C LEU A 119 16.38 -2.82 -10.68
N PRO A 120 16.87 -1.83 -11.45
CA PRO A 120 16.00 -0.78 -12.01
C PRO A 120 14.97 -1.30 -13.02
N THR A 121 15.15 -2.51 -13.56
CA THR A 121 14.22 -3.10 -14.53
C THR A 121 13.21 -4.06 -13.88
N ARG A 122 13.40 -4.38 -12.60
CA ARG A 122 12.55 -5.31 -11.84
C ARG A 122 11.71 -4.64 -10.76
N THR A 123 11.87 -3.35 -10.51
CA THR A 123 10.95 -2.55 -9.68
C THR A 123 9.59 -2.47 -10.38
N PRO A 124 8.55 -3.18 -9.91
CA PRO A 124 7.23 -3.02 -10.49
C PRO A 124 6.67 -1.65 -10.09
N ALA A 125 6.23 -0.87 -11.09
CA ALA A 125 5.63 0.45 -10.95
C ALA A 125 4.27 0.46 -10.23
#